data_AF-A0A0M2KCQ0-F1
#
_entry.id   AF-A0A0M2KCQ0-F1
#
_cell.length_a   1.000
_cell.length_b   1.000
_cell.length_c   1.000
_cell.angle_alpha   90.00
_cell.angle_beta   90.00
_cell.angle_gamma   90.00
#
_symmetry.space_group_name_H-M   'P 1'
#
loop_
_entity.id
_entity.type
_entity.pdbx_description
1 polymer ?
#
loop_
_entity_poly.entity_id
_entity_poly.type
_entity_poly.pdbx_seq_one_letter_code
_entity_poly.pdbx_strand_id
1 'polypeptide(L)' 'MMTRKSIDTVLLSVAADKLSQREWDWIKLMKPMAPPPAMVASAILEHRHDAAALTRLQEAGN' A
#
# COMPACT_ATOMS: atom_id res chain seq x y z
N MET A 1 2.38 -5.21 -13.40
CA MET A 1 3.46 -4.24 -13.14
C MET A 1 3.03 -3.35 -11.98
N MET A 2 3.90 -3.12 -10.99
CA MET A 2 3.57 -2.31 -9.81
C MET A 2 3.40 -0.85 -10.23
N THR A 3 2.16 -0.35 -10.19
CA THR A 3 1.81 1.04 -10.54
C THR A 3 1.21 1.75 -9.33
N ARG A 4 1.34 3.08 -9.28
CA ARG A 4 0.65 3.89 -8.26
C ARG A 4 -0.85 3.55 -8.19
N LYS A 5 -1.48 3.44 -9.35
CA LYS A 5 -2.90 3.08 -9.48
C LYS A 5 -3.24 1.74 -8.83
N SER A 6 -2.41 0.71 -9.02
CA SER A 6 -2.66 -0.60 -8.39
C SER A 6 -2.58 -0.55 -6.86
N ILE A 7 -1.71 0.29 -6.29
CA ILE A 7 -1.59 0.47 -4.83
C ILE A 7 -2.78 1.26 -4.30
N ASP A 8 -3.16 2.35 -4.99
CA ASP A 8 -4.34 3.14 -4.65
C ASP A 8 -5.61 2.28 -4.63
N THR A 9 -5.78 1.36 -5.58
CA THR A 9 -6.91 0.43 -5.59
C THR A 9 -6.93 -0.46 -4.34
N VAL A 10 -5.78 -0.97 -3.91
CA VAL A 10 -5.71 -1.81 -2.70
C VAL A 10 -6.01 -0.99 -1.45
N LEU A 11 -5.42 0.20 -1.30
CA LEU A 11 -5.70 1.10 -0.17
C LEU A 11 -7.18 1.47 -0.09
N LEU A 12 -7.81 1.81 -1.22
CA LEU A 12 -9.23 2.15 -1.26
C LEU A 12 -10.13 0.95 -0.94
N SER A 13 -9.72 -0.28 -1.28
CA SER A 13 -10.50 -1.49 -0.95
C SER A 13 -10.61 -1.73 0.56
N VAL A 14 -9.68 -1.21 1.36
CA VAL A 14 -9.67 -1.31 2.83
C VAL A 14 -10.10 -0.02 3.52
N ALA A 15 -10.73 0.89 2.76
CA ALA A 15 -11.19 2.21 3.20
C ALA A 15 -10.06 3.12 3.73
N ALA A 16 -8.83 2.95 3.22
CA ALA A 16 -7.71 3.84 3.50
C ALA A 16 -7.56 4.93 2.43
N ASP A 17 -6.90 6.01 2.82
CA ASP A 17 -6.56 7.09 1.89
C ASP A 17 -5.59 6.63 0.80
N LYS A 18 -5.69 7.28 -0.37
CA LYS A 18 -4.76 7.06 -1.50
C LYS A 18 -3.32 7.31 -1.11
N LEU A 19 -2.40 6.78 -1.91
CA LEU A 19 -0.98 6.95 -1.72
C LEU A 19 -0.57 8.42 -1.92
N SER A 20 0.12 8.99 -0.93
CA SER A 20 0.70 10.32 -1.03
C SER A 20 1.90 10.34 -2.00
N GLN A 21 2.27 11.53 -2.46
CA GLN A 21 3.42 11.69 -3.35
C GLN A 21 4.74 11.30 -2.65
N ARG A 22 4.88 11.61 -1.36
CA ARG A 22 6.08 11.29 -0.56
C ARG A 22 6.26 9.78 -0.41
N GLU A 23 5.18 9.07 -0.11
CA GLU A 23 5.19 7.60 -0.02
C GLU A 23 5.50 6.96 -1.38
N TRP A 24 4.94 7.51 -2.45
CA TRP A 24 5.25 7.08 -3.81
C TRP A 24 6.72 7.28 -4.18
N ASP A 25 7.31 8.41 -3.78
CA ASP A 25 8.72 8.68 -4.02
C ASP A 25 9.63 7.78 -3.17
N TRP A 26 9.24 7.45 -1.92
CA TRP A 26 9.93 6.46 -1.10
C TRP A 26 9.92 5.07 -1.73
N ILE A 27 8.77 4.64 -2.27
CA ILE A 27 8.63 3.37 -2.97
C ILE A 27 9.56 3.28 -4.20
N LYS A 28 9.71 4.36 -4.96
CA LYS A 28 10.61 4.39 -6.12
C LYS A 28 12.08 4.20 -5.74
N LEU A 29 12.46 4.51 -4.50
CA LEU A 29 13.82 4.30 -4.01
C LEU A 29 14.13 2.83 -3.73
N MET A 30 13.13 1.95 -3.60
CA MET A 30 13.30 0.53 -3.25
C MET A 30 13.70 -0.40 -4.42
N LYS A 31 14.41 0.10 -5.45
CA LYS A 31 14.88 -0.73 -6.57
C LYS A 31 15.81 -1.88 -6.10
N PRO A 32 15.77 -3.09 -6.71
CA PRO A 32 14.98 -3.54 -7.87
C PRO A 32 13.83 -4.50 -7.51
N MET A 33 13.45 -4.64 -6.24
CA MET A 33 12.30 -5.48 -5.90
C MET A 33 11.05 -4.80 -6.45
N ALA A 34 10.29 -5.50 -7.29
CA ALA A 34 8.96 -5.08 -7.72
C ALA A 34 7.93 -5.84 -6.86
N PRO A 35 7.80 -5.49 -5.57
CA PRO A 35 6.93 -6.24 -4.68
C PRO A 35 5.46 -6.17 -5.11
N PRO A 36 4.63 -7.13 -4.67
CA PRO A 36 3.20 -7.07 -4.89
C PRO A 36 2.59 -5.77 -4.33
N PRO A 37 1.60 -5.17 -5.01
CA PRO A 37 0.91 -3.97 -4.51
C PRO A 37 0.31 -4.14 -3.12
N ALA A 38 -0.15 -5.33 -2.75
CA ALA A 38 -0.68 -5.63 -1.42
C ALA A 38 0.37 -5.45 -0.32
N MET A 39 1.59 -5.98 -0.52
CA MET A 39 2.69 -5.83 0.42
C MET A 39 3.08 -4.35 0.62
N VAL A 40 3.04 -3.57 -0.45
CA VAL A 40 3.31 -2.14 -0.40
C VAL A 40 2.19 -1.40 0.32
N ALA A 41 0.93 -1.76 0.08
CA ALA A 41 -0.20 -1.21 0.82
C ALA A 41 -0.07 -1.51 2.31
N SER A 42 0.27 -2.73 2.71
CA SER A 42 0.52 -3.08 4.12
C SER A 42 1.60 -2.20 4.76
N ALA A 43 2.76 -2.05 4.11
CA ALA A 43 3.86 -1.22 4.62
C ALA A 43 3.47 0.25 4.76
N ILE A 44 2.63 0.76 3.85
CA ILE A 44 2.09 2.13 3.93
C ILE A 44 1.12 2.28 5.10
N LEU A 45 0.23 1.32 5.32
CA LEU A 45 -0.70 1.33 6.44
C LEU A 45 0.03 1.24 7.79
N GLU A 46 1.07 0.41 7.86
CA GLU A 46 1.98 0.34 9.02
C GLU A 46 2.67 1.69 9.27
N HIS A 47 3.20 2.32 8.22
CA HIS A 47 3.83 3.65 8.33
C HIS A 47 2.85 4.73 8.81
N ARG A 48 1.57 4.62 8.43
CA ARG A 48 0.50 5.54 8.85
C ARG A 48 -0.08 5.22 10.23
N HIS A 49 0.32 4.11 10.84
CA HIS A 49 -0.29 3.56 12.06
C HIS A 49 -1.80 3.27 11.90
N ASP A 50 -2.26 2.95 10.69
CA ASP A 50 -3.67 2.62 10.41
C ASP A 50 -3.93 1.12 10.61
N ALA A 51 -4.02 0.71 11.88
CA ALA A 51 -4.25 -0.68 12.27
C ALA A 51 -5.60 -1.23 11.79
N ALA A 52 -6.61 -0.37 11.64
CA ALA A 52 -7.94 -0.77 11.21
C ALA A 52 -7.94 -1.18 9.72
N ALA A 53 -7.35 -0.36 8.85
CA ALA A 53 -7.19 -0.71 7.45
C ALA A 53 -6.23 -1.90 7.25
N LEU A 54 -5.18 -2.00 8.07
CA LEU A 54 -4.25 -3.14 8.02
C LEU A 54 -4.95 -4.47 8.36
N THR A 55 -5.81 -4.47 9.38
CA THR A 55 -6.61 -5.65 9.75
C THR A 55 -7.54 -6.06 8.61
N ARG A 56 -8.23 -5.10 7.99
CA ARG A 56 -9.10 -5.36 6.82
C ARG A 56 -8.33 -5.92 5.64
N LEU A 57 -7.10 -5.46 5.42
CA LEU A 57 -6.24 -5.96 4.34
C LEU A 57 -5.86 -7.43 4.56
N GLN A 58 -5.54 -7.80 5.81
CA GLN A 58 -5.23 -9.19 6.19
C GLN A 58 -6.46 -10.10 6.08
N GLU A 59 -7.62 -9.63 6.50
CA GLU A 59 -8.90 -10.35 6.39
C GLU A 59 -9.34 -10.55 4.93
N ALA A 60 -8.99 -9.62 4.04
CA ALA A 60 -9.30 -9.71 2.61
C ALA A 60 -8.48 -10.79 1.87
N GLY A 61 -7.49 -11.42 2.52
CA GLY A 61 -6.71 -12.53 1.94
C GLY A 61 -5.78 -12.12 0.79
N ASN A 62 -5.34 -10.86 0.77
CA ASN A 62 -4.44 -10.29 -0.25
C ASN A 62 -2.95 -10.47 0.09
#